data_AF-A0A1V4UNX5-F1
#
_entry.id   AF-A0A1V4UNX5-F1
#
_cell.length_a   1.000
_cell.length_b   1.000
_cell.length_c   1.000
_cell.angle_alpha   90.00
_cell.angle_beta   90.00
_cell.angle_gamma   90.00
#
_symmetry.space_group_name_H-M   'P 1'
#
loop_
_entity.id
_entity.type
_entity.pdbx_description
1 polymer ?
#
loop_
_entity_poly.entity_id
_entity_poly.type
_entity_poly.pdbx_seq_one_letter_code
_entity_poly.pdbx_strand_id
1 'polypeptide(L)'
;MDKFTEMREKMDKMPAEEKEQAMIKNRSMCICGECPTYSSCMKEKDELLYCLNGKSVCPAVMKGCICPTCPVTGMMGLGKAYYCARGSEQELRGK
;
A
#
# COMPACT_ATOMS: atom_id res chain seq x y z
N MET A 1 -1.23 1.49 -21.20
CA MET A 1 -0.95 0.64 -20.02
C MET A 1 -2.02 0.97 -18.98
N ASP A 2 -2.20 0.17 -17.92
CA ASP A 2 -3.11 0.61 -16.84
C ASP A 2 -2.42 1.63 -15.92
N LYS A 3 -3.23 2.38 -15.16
CA LYS A 3 -2.76 3.50 -14.33
C LYS A 3 -1.66 3.11 -13.35
N PHE A 4 -1.71 1.92 -12.75
CA PHE A 4 -0.67 1.49 -11.82
C PHE A 4 0.66 1.29 -12.52
N THR A 5 0.65 0.62 -13.68
CA THR A 5 1.86 0.39 -14.47
C THR A 5 2.51 1.71 -14.86
N GLU A 6 1.73 2.71 -15.30
CA GLU A 6 2.24 4.05 -15.63
C GLU A 6 2.81 4.78 -14.41
N MET A 7 2.14 4.71 -13.26
CA MET A 7 2.64 5.34 -12.03
C MET A 7 3.92 4.67 -11.52
N ARG A 8 4.03 3.35 -11.63
CA ARG A 8 5.22 2.59 -11.26
C ARG A 8 6.41 2.94 -12.14
N GLU A 9 6.23 2.95 -13.46
CA GLU A 9 7.28 3.35 -14.39
C GLU A 9 7.76 4.78 -14.13
N LYS A 10 6.85 5.70 -13.80
CA LYS A 10 7.22 7.07 -13.39
C LYS A 10 8.05 7.05 -12.11
N MET A 11 7.61 6.34 -11.07
CA MET A 11 8.34 6.23 -9.80
C MET A 11 9.70 5.53 -9.91
N ASP A 12 9.86 4.60 -10.86
CA ASP A 12 11.14 3.90 -11.08
C ASP A 12 12.14 4.76 -11.88
N LYS A 13 11.65 5.75 -12.63
CA LYS A 13 12.47 6.76 -13.33
C LYS A 13 12.75 8.01 -12.50
N MET A 14 12.11 8.18 -11.34
CA MET A 14 12.32 9.32 -10.45
C MET A 14 13.66 9.23 -9.71
N PRO A 15 14.32 10.36 -9.43
CA PRO A 15 15.42 10.44 -8.46
C PRO A 15 15.00 9.91 -7.08
N ALA A 16 15.97 9.43 -6.30
CA ALA A 16 15.72 8.86 -4.98
C ALA A 16 14.95 9.81 -4.05
N GLU A 17 15.31 11.11 -4.06
CA GLU A 17 14.66 12.14 -3.24
C GLU A 17 13.18 12.35 -3.63
N GLU A 18 12.88 12.43 -4.93
CA GLU A 18 11.50 12.55 -5.42
C GLU A 18 10.69 11.28 -5.11
N LYS A 19 11.32 10.11 -5.23
CA LYS A 19 10.70 8.82 -4.88
C LYS A 19 10.37 8.75 -3.39
N GLU A 20 11.25 9.25 -2.53
CA GLU A 20 11.02 9.34 -1.09
C GLU A 20 9.88 10.29 -0.76
N GLN A 21 9.86 11.50 -1.33
CA GLN A 21 8.76 12.46 -1.19
C GLN A 21 7.41 11.87 -1.62
N ALA A 22 7.38 11.12 -2.72
CA ALA A 22 6.19 10.43 -3.18
C ALA A 22 5.71 9.36 -2.18
N MET A 23 6.64 8.62 -1.56
CA MET A 23 6.30 7.63 -0.52
C MET A 23 5.79 8.29 0.76
N ILE A 24 6.39 9.41 1.19
CA ILE A 24 5.91 10.20 2.34
C ILE A 24 4.48 10.70 2.09
N LYS A 25 4.23 11.26 0.90
CA LYS A 25 2.90 11.71 0.48
C LYS A 25 1.89 10.55 0.47
N ASN A 26 2.25 9.40 -0.08
CA ASN A 26 1.37 8.23 -0.05
C ASN A 26 1.09 7.74 1.37
N ARG A 27 2.10 7.80 2.26
CA ARG A 27 1.95 7.43 3.68
C ARG A 27 1.01 8.38 4.43
N SER A 28 1.08 9.70 4.18
CA SER A 28 0.24 10.69 4.85
C SER A 28 -1.26 10.57 4.48
N MET A 29 -1.56 10.05 3.29
CA MET A 29 -2.94 9.77 2.85
C MET A 29 -3.39 8.35 3.17
N CYS A 30 -2.54 7.53 3.79
CA CYS A 30 -2.83 6.14 4.06
C CYS A 30 -3.78 6.00 5.25
N ILE A 31 -4.93 5.35 5.02
CA ILE A 31 -5.94 5.09 6.06
C ILE A 31 -5.79 3.72 6.72
N CYS A 32 -4.65 3.02 6.53
CA CYS A 32 -4.44 1.69 7.10
C CYS A 32 -4.55 1.67 8.63
N GLY A 33 -4.24 2.78 9.31
CA GLY A 33 -4.36 2.92 10.76
C GLY A 33 -5.79 2.75 11.30
N GLU A 34 -6.80 2.95 10.45
CA GLU A 34 -8.23 2.85 10.79
C GLU A 34 -8.85 1.51 10.30
N CYS A 35 -8.06 0.67 9.63
CA CYS A 35 -8.55 -0.56 9.03
C CYS A 35 -8.89 -1.61 10.12
N PRO A 36 -10.02 -2.33 10.02
CA PRO A 36 -10.36 -3.40 10.97
C PRO A 36 -9.32 -4.53 11.06
N THR A 37 -8.54 -4.73 9.99
CA THR A 37 -7.46 -5.73 9.93
C THR A 37 -6.14 -5.20 10.56
N TYR A 38 -6.03 -3.90 10.84
CA TYR A 38 -4.84 -3.30 11.44
C TYR A 38 -4.71 -3.71 12.90
N SER A 39 -3.70 -4.54 13.20
CA SER A 39 -3.51 -5.14 14.52
C SER A 39 -2.60 -4.29 15.41
N SER A 40 -2.60 -4.59 16.72
CA SER A 40 -1.67 -3.96 17.66
C SER A 40 -0.20 -4.18 17.27
N CYS A 41 0.17 -5.36 16.75
CA CYS A 41 1.53 -5.63 16.26
C CYS A 41 1.91 -4.69 15.09
N MET A 42 0.99 -4.50 14.14
CA MET A 42 1.20 -3.59 13.03
C MET A 42 1.34 -2.14 13.51
N LYS A 43 0.54 -1.76 14.50
CA LYS A 43 0.60 -0.44 15.15
C LYS A 43 1.92 -0.19 15.89
N GLU A 44 2.38 -1.14 16.69
CA GLU A 44 3.64 -1.06 17.43
C GLU A 44 4.85 -0.92 16.51
N LYS A 45 4.80 -1.53 15.32
CA LYS A 45 5.83 -1.45 14.30
C LYS A 45 5.64 -0.31 13.30
N ASP A 46 4.59 0.49 13.48
CA ASP A 46 4.22 1.60 12.58
C ASP A 46 4.13 1.18 11.09
N GLU A 47 3.67 -0.07 10.86
CA GLU A 47 3.57 -0.66 9.54
C GLU A 47 2.35 -0.13 8.80
N LEU A 48 2.58 0.66 7.75
CA LEU A 48 1.51 1.20 6.90
C LEU A 48 1.85 0.99 5.43
N LEU A 49 0.91 1.41 4.56
CA LEU A 49 1.14 1.49 3.12
C LEU A 49 1.52 0.14 2.47
N TYR A 50 0.93 -0.95 2.98
CA TYR A 50 1.18 -2.33 2.49
C TYR A 50 0.99 -2.51 0.98
N CYS A 51 0.12 -1.71 0.38
CA CYS A 51 -0.12 -1.73 -1.06
C CYS A 51 1.12 -1.41 -1.91
N LEU A 52 2.08 -0.66 -1.34
CA LEU A 52 3.35 -0.32 -1.98
C LEU A 52 4.54 -1.01 -1.31
N ASN A 53 4.50 -1.21 0.01
CA ASN A 53 5.61 -1.77 0.79
C ASN A 53 5.66 -3.31 0.81
N GLY A 54 4.52 -3.98 0.59
CA GLY A 54 4.41 -5.43 0.70
C GLY A 54 3.54 -5.88 1.88
N LYS A 55 3.45 -7.20 2.08
CA LYS A 55 2.70 -7.76 3.21
C LYS A 55 3.36 -7.42 4.55
N SER A 56 2.55 -7.38 5.60
CA SER A 56 3.01 -7.22 6.96
C SER A 56 3.89 -8.41 7.39
N VAL A 57 4.85 -8.15 8.28
CA VAL A 57 5.53 -9.23 9.01
C VAL A 57 4.73 -9.70 10.22
N CYS A 58 3.73 -8.91 10.66
CA CYS A 58 2.77 -9.31 11.67
C CYS A 58 1.69 -10.23 11.08
N PRO A 59 1.13 -11.14 11.89
CA PRO A 59 -0.05 -11.91 11.49
C PRO A 59 -1.24 -10.98 11.18
N ALA A 60 -1.80 -11.12 9.98
CA ALA A 60 -2.95 -10.35 9.51
C ALA A 60 -4.22 -11.20 9.54
N VAL A 61 -5.13 -10.88 10.48
CA VAL A 61 -6.46 -11.52 10.55
C VAL A 61 -7.46 -10.69 9.76
N MET A 62 -8.04 -11.25 8.70
CA MET A 62 -8.94 -10.53 7.77
C MET A 62 -10.30 -10.23 8.40
N LYS A 63 -10.37 -9.15 9.20
CA LYS A 63 -11.61 -8.68 9.87
C LYS A 63 -12.46 -7.74 9.02
N GLY A 64 -11.94 -7.32 7.86
CA GLY A 64 -12.55 -6.33 6.97
C GLY A 64 -11.46 -5.50 6.29
N CYS A 65 -11.77 -4.91 5.14
CA CYS A 65 -10.78 -4.16 4.35
C CYS A 65 -11.36 -2.89 3.76
N ILE A 66 -10.72 -1.77 4.07
CA ILE A 66 -11.05 -0.43 3.54
C ILE A 66 -10.07 0.01 2.44
N CYS A 67 -9.24 -0.90 1.92
CA CYS A 67 -8.33 -0.57 0.81
C CYS A 67 -9.06 -0.01 -0.42
N PRO A 68 -10.24 -0.51 -0.85
CA PRO A 68 -10.92 0.04 -2.02
C PRO A 68 -11.30 1.53 -1.89
N THR A 69 -11.49 2.04 -0.68
CA THR A 69 -11.85 3.46 -0.42
C THR A 69 -10.64 4.31 -0.04
N CYS A 70 -9.44 3.72 0.04
CA CYS A 70 -8.23 4.45 0.39
C CYS A 70 -7.85 5.43 -0.73
N PRO A 71 -7.54 6.72 -0.44
CA PRO A 71 -7.13 7.68 -1.46
C PRO A 71 -5.94 7.18 -2.31
N VAL A 72 -4.99 6.47 -1.67
CA VAL A 72 -3.83 5.87 -2.35
C VAL A 72 -4.24 4.91 -3.46
N THR A 73 -5.35 4.17 -3.29
CA THR A 73 -5.90 3.27 -4.31
C THR A 73 -6.25 4.00 -5.58
N GLY A 74 -7.01 5.09 -5.47
CA GLY A 74 -7.38 5.92 -6.60
C GLY A 74 -6.17 6.58 -7.25
N MET A 75 -5.24 7.14 -6.46
CA MET A 75 -4.07 7.84 -7.00
C MET A 75 -3.09 6.90 -7.70
N MET A 76 -2.78 5.75 -7.10
CA MET A 76 -1.81 4.80 -7.63
C MET A 76 -2.41 3.80 -8.61
N GLY A 77 -3.74 3.81 -8.84
CA GLY A 77 -4.39 2.86 -9.74
C GLY A 77 -4.40 1.42 -9.21
N LEU A 78 -4.44 1.25 -7.90
CA LEU A 78 -4.40 -0.06 -7.26
C LEU A 78 -5.71 -0.82 -7.49
N GLY A 79 -5.63 -2.12 -7.78
CA GLY A 79 -6.80 -2.95 -8.13
C GLY A 79 -7.05 -4.13 -7.19
N LYS A 80 -6.24 -4.32 -6.16
CA LYS A 80 -6.35 -5.43 -5.20
C LYS A 80 -6.73 -4.91 -3.80
N ALA A 81 -6.79 -5.84 -2.84
CA ALA A 81 -7.13 -5.55 -1.45
C ALA A 81 -6.42 -6.55 -0.52
N TYR A 82 -6.51 -6.30 0.79
CA TYR A 82 -5.85 -7.11 1.82
C TYR A 82 -4.32 -7.18 1.64
N TYR A 83 -3.72 -6.07 1.23
CA TYR A 83 -2.27 -5.99 0.99
C TYR A 83 -1.44 -6.39 2.21
N CYS A 84 -1.89 -6.02 3.42
CA CYS A 84 -1.27 -6.41 4.68
C CYS A 84 -1.11 -7.92 4.87
N ALA A 85 -1.99 -8.73 4.27
CA ALA A 85 -1.96 -10.18 4.35
C ALA A 85 -1.37 -10.85 3.10
N ARG A 86 -1.59 -10.28 1.91
CA ARG A 86 -1.38 -10.96 0.63
C ARG A 86 -0.13 -10.53 -0.14
N GLY A 87 0.38 -9.34 0.13
CA GLY A 87 1.47 -8.69 -0.61
C GLY A 87 1.03 -7.36 -1.22
N SER A 88 1.97 -6.57 -1.73
CA SER A 88 1.76 -5.31 -2.47
C SER A 88 1.02 -5.51 -3.80
N GLU A 89 0.57 -4.42 -4.41
CA GLU A 89 -0.07 -4.48 -5.73
C GLU A 89 0.83 -5.13 -6.78
N GLN A 90 2.13 -4.84 -6.75
CA GLN A 90 3.11 -5.42 -7.67
C GLN A 90 3.23 -6.94 -7.45
N GLU A 91 3.38 -7.37 -6.20
CA GLU A 91 3.46 -8.80 -5.87
C GLU A 91 2.17 -9.56 -6.22
N LEU A 92 1.00 -8.91 -6.12
CA LEU A 92 -0.29 -9.53 -6.42
C LEU A 92 -0.64 -9.54 -7.92
N ARG A 93 0.02 -8.72 -8.73
CA ARG A 93 -0.12 -8.74 -10.20
C ARG A 93 0.82 -9.73 -10.88
N GLY A 94 1.98 -9.99 -10.28
CA GLY A 94 2.93 -11.00 -10.75
C GLY A 94 2.61 -12.43 -10.29
N LYS A 95 1.46 -12.65 -9.67
CA LYS A 95 0.96 -13.97 -9.22
C LYS A 95 -0.10 -14.50 -10.17
#